data_AF-A0A0B8NL00-F1
#
_entry.id   AF-A0A0B8NL00-F1
#
_cell.length_a   1.000
_cell.length_b   1.000
_cell.length_c   1.000
_cell.angle_alpha   90.00
_cell.angle_beta   90.00
_cell.angle_gamma   90.00
#
_symmetry.space_group_name_H-M   'P 1'
#
loop_
_entity.id
_entity.type
_entity.pdbx_description
1 polymer ?
#
loop_
_entity_poly.entity_id
_entity_poly.type
_entity_poly.pdbx_seq_one_letter_code
_entity_poly.pdbx_strand_id
1 'polypeptide(L)'
;MKHANKTLLTLALSAALFGCGGSDSGNSGQDGPQTPETYACNVSQSEQSNKLRIYQVMVESFVSGDPNIGHGTGYGTSHHNGDLQGIIDSLDYIKETGANAIC
;
A
#
# COMPACT_ATOMS: atom_id res chain seq x y z
N MET A 1 38.75 -5.05 47.59
CA MET A 1 37.67 -4.88 46.60
C MET A 1 36.66 -6.00 46.89
N LYS A 2 35.60 -5.84 47.73
CA LYS A 2 34.23 -5.35 47.42
C LYS A 2 33.80 -5.73 45.99
N HIS A 3 32.70 -6.44 45.67
CA HIS A 3 31.52 -6.92 46.38
C HIS A 3 30.96 -8.18 45.70
N ALA A 4 30.15 -8.91 46.45
CA ALA A 4 29.37 -10.07 46.04
C ALA A 4 28.15 -9.73 45.15
N ASN A 5 27.66 -10.77 44.48
CA ASN A 5 26.27 -11.05 44.09
C ASN A 5 25.54 -10.08 43.16
N LYS A 6 25.29 -10.50 41.90
CA LYS A 6 23.97 -10.37 41.24
C LYS A 6 23.71 -11.52 40.24
N THR A 7 22.91 -12.46 40.72
CA THR A 7 21.99 -13.32 39.97
C THR A 7 21.13 -12.50 38.98
N LEU A 8 20.94 -12.98 37.75
CA LEU A 8 19.64 -13.09 37.05
C LEU A 8 19.92 -13.58 35.61
N LEU A 9 19.69 -14.86 35.32
CA LEU A 9 18.43 -15.40 34.79
C LEU A 9 18.32 -15.20 33.26
N THR A 10 18.81 -16.22 32.57
CA THR A 10 18.40 -16.72 31.26
C THR A 10 16.93 -16.46 30.95
N LEU A 11 16.65 -15.80 29.82
CA LEU A 11 15.40 -16.03 29.08
C LEU A 11 15.72 -16.05 27.58
N ALA A 12 15.73 -17.27 27.05
CA ALA A 12 15.82 -17.55 25.64
C ALA A 12 14.54 -17.05 24.95
N LEU A 13 14.64 -16.01 24.13
CA LEU A 13 13.67 -15.75 23.06
C LEU A 13 14.18 -16.43 21.79
N SER A 14 14.04 -17.76 21.78
CA SER A 14 14.27 -18.58 20.60
C SER A 14 13.10 -18.40 19.64
N ALA A 15 13.44 -17.93 18.43
CA ALA A 15 12.90 -18.36 17.15
C ALA A 15 11.42 -18.76 17.10
N ALA A 16 10.58 -17.80 16.70
CA ALA A 16 9.36 -18.08 15.95
C ALA A 16 9.21 -17.09 14.79
N LEU A 17 10.26 -16.96 13.96
CA LEU A 17 10.07 -16.63 12.55
C LEU A 17 9.97 -17.96 11.79
N PHE A 18 8.82 -18.60 11.89
CA PHE A 18 8.39 -19.49 10.81
C PHE A 18 7.81 -18.58 9.73
N GLY A 19 8.70 -18.07 8.87
CA GLY A 19 8.30 -17.66 7.54
C GLY A 19 7.76 -18.90 6.83
N CYS A 20 6.47 -18.88 6.48
CA CYS A 20 5.91 -19.90 5.62
C CYS A 20 6.56 -19.76 4.23
N GLY A 21 7.43 -20.72 3.91
CA GLY A 21 7.86 -20.97 2.54
C GLY A 21 6.69 -21.57 1.77
N GLY A 22 6.39 -20.99 0.62
CA GLY A 22 5.40 -21.54 -0.31
C GLY A 22 5.87 -22.89 -0.84
N SER A 23 5.08 -23.92 -0.56
CA SER A 23 5.14 -25.20 -1.28
C SER A 23 3.82 -25.36 -2.00
N ASP A 24 3.90 -25.40 -3.33
CA ASP A 24 2.83 -25.84 -4.22
C ASP A 24 2.38 -27.25 -3.78
N SER A 25 1.10 -27.42 -3.54
CA SER A 25 0.51 -28.71 -3.16
C SER A 25 -0.92 -28.72 -3.66
N GLY A 26 -1.11 -29.15 -4.90
CA GLY A 26 -2.42 -29.61 -5.33
C GLY A 26 -2.84 -30.81 -4.49
N ASN A 27 -4.06 -30.80 -3.94
CA ASN A 27 -4.95 -31.96 -3.98
C ASN A 27 -6.39 -31.62 -3.56
N SER A 28 -7.31 -32.25 -4.29
CA SER A 28 -8.67 -32.71 -3.96
C SER A 28 -9.42 -32.22 -2.72
N GLY A 29 -10.64 -31.77 -3.02
CA GLY A 29 -11.88 -31.72 -2.23
C GLY A 29 -11.88 -32.22 -0.79
N GLN A 30 -12.41 -31.37 0.10
CA GLN A 30 -13.06 -31.82 1.31
C GLN A 30 -14.25 -30.90 1.64
N ASP A 31 -15.43 -31.51 1.56
CA ASP A 31 -16.74 -30.97 1.89
C ASP A 31 -16.89 -30.84 3.42
N GLY A 32 -17.34 -29.67 3.87
CA GLY A 32 -17.63 -29.31 5.26
C GLY A 32 -18.53 -28.07 5.27
N PRO A 33 -19.35 -27.83 6.31
CA PRO A 33 -20.38 -26.78 6.29
C PRO A 33 -19.77 -25.41 6.01
N GLN A 34 -20.00 -24.91 4.80
CA GLN A 34 -19.48 -23.63 4.33
C GLN A 34 -20.22 -22.51 5.08
N THR A 35 -19.67 -22.02 6.19
CA THR A 35 -20.04 -20.70 6.70
C THR A 35 -19.70 -19.70 5.60
N PRO A 36 -20.63 -18.82 5.17
CA PRO A 36 -20.33 -17.88 4.11
C PRO A 36 -19.19 -16.99 4.58
N GLU A 37 -18.06 -17.10 3.87
CA GLU A 37 -16.84 -16.31 3.98
C GLU A 37 -17.13 -14.82 3.69
N THR A 38 -17.94 -14.20 4.56
CA THR A 38 -18.54 -12.87 4.36
C THR A 38 -17.47 -11.77 4.35
N TYR A 39 -16.27 -12.09 4.86
CA TYR A 39 -15.14 -11.18 4.99
C TYR A 39 -13.90 -11.64 4.22
N ALA A 40 -13.99 -12.71 3.42
CA ALA A 40 -12.86 -13.11 2.59
C ALA A 40 -12.63 -12.09 1.48
N CYS A 41 -11.36 -11.86 1.13
CA CYS A 41 -11.00 -11.04 0.00
C CYS A 41 -11.58 -11.62 -1.29
N ASN A 42 -12.05 -10.74 -2.18
CA ASN A 42 -12.40 -11.15 -3.52
C ASN A 42 -11.12 -11.55 -4.27
N VAL A 43 -10.97 -12.85 -4.55
CA VAL A 43 -9.75 -13.43 -5.15
C VAL A 43 -9.41 -12.76 -6.48
N SER A 44 -10.42 -12.54 -7.35
CA SER A 44 -10.21 -11.89 -8.65
C SER A 44 -9.77 -10.43 -8.53
N GLN A 45 -10.18 -9.73 -7.47
CA GLN A 45 -9.73 -8.36 -7.20
C GLN A 45 -8.32 -8.36 -6.63
N SER A 46 -8.00 -9.28 -5.72
CA SER A 46 -6.64 -9.41 -5.18
C SER A 46 -5.60 -9.66 -6.28
N GLU A 47 -5.89 -10.53 -7.25
CA GLU A 47 -5.02 -10.77 -8.40
C GLU A 47 -4.83 -9.55 -9.30
N GLN A 48 -5.86 -8.72 -9.45
CA GLN A 48 -5.79 -7.47 -10.21
C GLN A 48 -4.99 -6.41 -9.44
N SER A 49 -5.25 -6.26 -8.14
CA SER A 49 -4.55 -5.32 -7.25
C SER A 49 -3.05 -5.58 -7.21
N ASN A 50 -2.61 -6.84 -7.25
CA ASN A 50 -1.20 -7.22 -7.30
C ASN A 50 -0.46 -6.71 -8.56
N LYS A 51 -1.19 -6.29 -9.60
CA LYS A 51 -0.62 -5.78 -10.87
C LYS A 51 -0.60 -4.25 -10.94
N LEU A 52 -1.10 -3.56 -9.91
CA LEU A 52 -1.16 -2.10 -9.88
C LEU A 52 0.22 -1.49 -9.61
N ARG A 53 0.55 -0.46 -10.38
CA ARG A 53 1.66 0.47 -10.18
C ARG A 53 1.03 1.85 -10.13
N ILE A 54 0.81 2.33 -8.91
CA ILE A 54 -0.03 3.49 -8.62
C ILE A 54 0.84 4.75 -8.57
N TYR A 55 0.45 5.78 -9.32
CA TYR A 55 1.00 7.12 -9.19
C TYR A 55 0.10 7.95 -8.28
N GLN A 56 0.61 8.34 -7.11
CA GLN A 56 -0.16 9.12 -6.15
C GLN A 56 -0.06 10.62 -6.45
N VAL A 57 -1.20 11.31 -6.49
CA VAL A 57 -1.28 12.76 -6.70
C VAL A 57 -1.97 13.45 -5.52
N MET A 58 -1.31 14.46 -4.96
CA MET A 58 -1.99 15.44 -4.10
C MET A 58 -2.47 16.58 -5.00
N VAL A 59 -3.73 16.49 -5.46
CA VAL A 59 -4.33 17.27 -6.56
C VAL A 59 -3.94 18.74 -6.51
N GLU A 60 -4.25 19.39 -5.39
CA GLU A 60 -4.04 20.83 -5.14
C GLU A 60 -2.59 21.31 -5.33
N SER A 61 -1.62 20.41 -5.14
CA SER A 61 -0.19 20.72 -5.21
C SER A 61 0.48 20.21 -6.49
N PHE A 62 -0.26 19.57 -7.38
CA PHE A 62 0.30 18.85 -8.53
C PHE A 62 0.54 19.75 -9.75
N VAL A 63 -0.51 20.00 -10.56
CA VAL A 63 -0.44 20.81 -11.78
C VAL A 63 -1.72 21.64 -11.88
N SER A 64 -1.56 22.94 -12.16
CA SER A 64 -2.68 23.83 -12.51
C SER A 64 -2.89 23.79 -14.02
N GLY A 65 -4.03 23.24 -14.45
CA GLY A 65 -4.42 23.17 -15.85
C GLY A 65 -5.30 24.34 -16.30
N ASP A 66 -6.03 24.96 -15.36
CA ASP A 66 -6.79 26.20 -15.61
C ASP A 66 -6.39 27.29 -14.61
N PRO A 67 -5.71 28.36 -15.04
CA PRO A 67 -5.22 29.42 -14.15
C PRO A 67 -6.33 30.29 -13.54
N ASN A 68 -7.60 30.12 -13.95
CA ASN A 68 -8.72 30.88 -13.44
C ASN A 68 -9.42 30.22 -12.23
N ILE A 69 -9.03 28.98 -11.89
CA ILE A 69 -9.57 28.22 -10.76
C ILE A 69 -8.43 27.76 -9.84
N GLY A 70 -8.79 27.35 -8.62
CA GLY A 70 -7.82 26.87 -7.61
C GLY A 70 -8.23 27.29 -6.20
N HIS A 71 -7.66 26.64 -5.19
CA HIS A 71 -7.96 26.98 -3.79
C HIS A 71 -7.13 28.19 -3.30
N GLY A 72 -5.98 28.47 -3.90
CA GLY A 72 -5.07 29.57 -3.60
C GLY A 72 -4.33 29.47 -2.27
N THR A 73 -4.64 28.47 -1.44
CA THR A 73 -4.01 28.24 -0.13
C THR A 73 -4.22 26.80 0.33
N GLY A 74 -3.28 26.28 1.12
CA GLY A 74 -3.36 24.95 1.69
C GLY A 74 -2.17 24.65 2.60
N TYR A 75 -2.05 23.39 3.03
CA TYR A 75 -0.89 22.95 3.79
C TYR A 75 0.22 22.47 2.83
N GLY A 76 1.36 23.16 2.88
CA GLY A 76 2.51 22.90 2.02
C GLY A 76 3.11 24.20 1.47
N THR A 77 4.08 24.08 0.57
CA THR A 77 4.73 25.23 -0.09
C THR A 77 4.48 25.22 -1.61
N SER A 78 3.44 24.52 -2.05
CA SER A 78 3.07 24.42 -3.47
C SER A 78 2.40 25.71 -3.96
N HIS A 79 2.03 25.74 -5.25
CA HIS A 79 1.24 26.82 -5.81
C HIS A 79 -0.22 26.84 -5.33
N HIS A 80 -0.71 25.75 -4.73
CA HIS A 80 -2.06 25.67 -4.16
C HIS A 80 -3.17 25.98 -5.18
N ASN A 81 -3.02 25.50 -6.41
CA ASN A 81 -3.95 25.76 -7.50
C ASN A 81 -4.02 24.57 -8.46
N GLY A 82 -3.70 23.37 -7.97
CA GLY A 82 -3.77 22.17 -8.79
C GLY A 82 -5.21 21.73 -9.00
N ASP A 83 -5.51 21.19 -10.17
CA ASP A 83 -6.87 20.89 -10.57
C ASP A 83 -6.95 19.60 -11.40
N LEU A 84 -8.19 19.16 -11.71
CA LEU A 84 -8.41 17.95 -12.49
C LEU A 84 -7.93 18.09 -13.95
N GLN A 85 -7.92 19.30 -14.51
CA GLN A 85 -7.42 19.53 -15.87
C GLN A 85 -5.91 19.30 -15.92
N GLY A 86 -5.17 19.77 -14.92
CA GLY A 86 -3.73 19.51 -14.80
C GLY A 86 -3.39 18.02 -14.65
N ILE A 87 -4.26 17.23 -14.00
CA ILE A 87 -4.13 15.76 -13.98
C ILE A 87 -4.36 15.17 -15.37
N ILE A 88 -5.42 15.60 -16.07
CA ILE A 88 -5.73 15.14 -17.44
C ILE A 88 -4.56 15.44 -18.38
N ASP A 89 -4.01 16.65 -18.31
CA ASP A 89 -2.88 17.10 -19.13
C ASP A 89 -1.57 16.34 -18.82
N SER A 90 -1.49 15.70 -17.65
CA SER A 90 -0.32 14.94 -17.21
C SER A 90 -0.44 13.42 -17.41
N LEU A 91 -1.55 12.91 -17.96
CA LEU A 91 -1.78 11.46 -18.07
C LEU A 91 -0.72 10.74 -18.91
N ASP A 92 -0.25 11.37 -19.98
CA ASP A 92 0.82 10.80 -20.81
C ASP A 92 2.13 10.67 -20.03
N TYR A 93 2.53 11.72 -19.31
CA TYR A 93 3.69 11.69 -18.43
C TYR A 93 3.57 10.60 -17.35
N ILE A 94 2.42 10.52 -16.67
CA ILE A 94 2.18 9.49 -15.63
C ILE A 94 2.31 8.09 -16.22
N LYS A 95 1.75 7.85 -17.41
CA LYS A 95 1.85 6.57 -18.11
C LYS A 95 3.30 6.24 -18.51
N GLU A 96 4.08 7.22 -18.95
CA GLU A 96 5.49 7.04 -19.30
C GLU A 96 6.37 6.63 -18.10
N THR A 97 5.99 6.98 -16.87
CA THR A 97 6.66 6.44 -15.66
C THR A 97 6.47 4.93 -15.47
N GLY A 98 5.55 4.32 -16.24
CA GLY A 98 5.18 2.92 -16.14
C GLY A 98 3.99 2.64 -15.20
N ALA A 99 3.44 3.68 -14.57
CA ALA A 99 2.21 3.59 -13.79
C ALA A 99 1.03 3.10 -14.66
N ASN A 100 0.12 2.35 -14.06
CA ASN A 100 -1.12 1.88 -14.71
C ASN A 100 -2.38 2.23 -13.91
N ALA A 101 -2.24 2.98 -12.83
CA ALA A 101 -3.32 3.50 -12.01
C ALA A 101 -2.89 4.82 -11.37
N ILE A 102 -3.88 5.64 -11.01
CA ILE A 102 -3.71 6.93 -10.32
C ILE A 102 -4.55 6.91 -9.04
N CYS A 103 -4.04 7.54 -7.98
CA CYS A 103 -4.73 7.71 -6.70
C CYS A 103 -4.55 9.12 -6.16
#